data_AF-A0A4R5KBY3-F1
#
_entry.id   AF-A0A4R5KBY3-F1
#
_cell.length_a   1.000
_cell.length_b   1.000
_cell.length_c   1.000
_cell.angle_alpha   90.00
_cell.angle_beta   90.00
_cell.angle_gamma   90.00
#
_symmetry.space_group_name_H-M   'P 1'
#
loop_
_entity.id
_entity.type
_entity.pdbx_description
1 polymer ?
#
loop_
_entity_poly.entity_id
_entity_poly.type
_entity_poly.pdbx_seq_one_letter_code
_entity_poly.pdbx_strand_id
1 'polypeptide(L)'
;MTAMRGNRQEAHQDFFTRFTTKTAKVLGHAWVFTAALVVLVVWAFTGPLLGFSDTWQLVINTGTTIVTFLMVFIIQNTQNRDSAALHLKLDAVMRELRITNAKLYEAEDEGEKELEEQRHRMEEQAEAGAD
;
A
#
# COMPACT_ATOMS: atom_id res chain seq x y z
N MET A 1 -12.56 1.84 -40.61
CA MET A 1 -11.54 2.84 -40.28
C MET A 1 -11.44 2.98 -38.76
N THR A 2 -10.97 1.94 -38.04
CA THR A 2 -10.83 1.99 -36.56
C THR A 2 -9.83 0.93 -36.07
N ALA A 3 -8.53 1.18 -36.19
CA ALA A 3 -7.52 0.43 -35.45
C ALA A 3 -6.23 1.24 -35.44
N MET A 4 -5.90 1.84 -34.30
CA MET A 4 -4.54 2.17 -33.82
C MET A 4 -4.66 3.16 -32.65
N ARG A 5 -5.20 2.71 -31.51
CA ARG A 5 -5.18 3.49 -30.25
C ARG A 5 -4.99 2.64 -28.99
N GLY A 6 -4.33 1.48 -29.11
CA GLY A 6 -4.17 0.53 -27.99
C GLY A 6 -2.76 0.36 -27.41
N ASN A 7 -1.70 0.90 -28.03
CA ASN A 7 -0.33 0.45 -27.71
C ASN A 7 0.43 1.31 -26.68
N ARG A 8 -0.14 2.41 -26.18
CA ARG A 8 0.59 3.36 -25.29
C ARG A 8 0.19 3.27 -23.81
N GLN A 9 -0.98 2.69 -23.50
CA GLN A 9 -1.46 2.54 -22.12
C GLN A 9 -0.96 1.27 -21.43
N GLU A 10 -0.81 0.14 -22.14
CA GLU A 10 -0.33 -1.11 -21.53
C GLU A 10 1.16 -1.04 -21.12
N ALA A 11 2.00 -0.43 -21.95
CA ALA A 11 3.43 -0.31 -21.67
C ALA A 11 3.76 0.51 -20.41
N HIS A 12 2.94 1.52 -20.09
CA HIS A 12 3.13 2.36 -18.89
C HIS A 12 2.71 1.63 -17.61
N GLN A 13 1.61 0.86 -17.65
CA GLN A 13 1.19 0.07 -16.49
C GLN A 13 2.20 -1.06 -16.20
N ASP A 14 2.77 -1.68 -17.23
CA ASP A 14 3.73 -2.77 -17.06
C ASP A 14 5.08 -2.25 -16.53
N PHE A 15 5.56 -1.09 -17.00
CA PHE A 15 6.77 -0.44 -16.46
C PHE A 15 6.58 0.02 -15.00
N PHE A 16 5.49 0.73 -14.71
CA PHE A 16 5.22 1.24 -13.36
C PHE A 16 5.07 0.08 -12.37
N THR A 17 4.27 -0.94 -12.71
CA THR A 17 4.06 -2.12 -11.86
C THR A 17 5.35 -2.88 -11.60
N ARG A 18 6.20 -3.06 -12.63
CA ARG A 18 7.51 -3.72 -12.47
C ARG A 18 8.47 -2.89 -11.64
N PHE A 19 8.48 -1.57 -11.83
CA PHE A 19 9.31 -0.65 -11.06
C PHE A 19 8.88 -0.65 -9.59
N THR A 20 7.60 -0.44 -9.28
CA THR A 20 7.09 -0.43 -7.91
C THR A 20 7.29 -1.78 -7.22
N THR A 21 7.05 -2.90 -7.91
CA THR A 21 7.26 -4.24 -7.33
C THR A 21 8.73 -4.52 -7.05
N LYS A 22 9.65 -4.12 -7.94
CA LYS A 22 11.10 -4.26 -7.69
C LYS A 22 11.55 -3.35 -6.55
N THR A 23 11.11 -2.10 -6.53
CA THR A 23 11.45 -1.13 -5.49
C THR A 23 10.90 -1.59 -4.14
N ALA A 24 9.65 -2.03 -4.05
CA ALA A 24 9.07 -2.58 -2.82
C ALA A 24 9.84 -3.80 -2.31
N LYS A 25 10.22 -4.72 -3.22
CA LYS A 25 11.02 -5.89 -2.86
C LYS A 25 12.39 -5.48 -2.32
N VAL A 26 13.08 -4.53 -2.96
CA VAL A 26 14.39 -4.04 -2.52
C VAL A 26 14.27 -3.33 -1.18
N LEU A 27 13.34 -2.38 -1.03
CA LEU A 27 13.10 -1.63 0.20
C LEU A 27 12.75 -2.54 1.40
N GLY A 28 12.13 -3.70 1.16
CA GLY A 28 11.82 -4.69 2.20
C GLY A 28 13.02 -5.50 2.71
N HIS A 29 14.22 -5.38 2.12
CA HIS A 29 15.39 -6.13 2.60
C HIS A 29 16.13 -5.38 3.73
N ALA A 30 16.55 -6.12 4.76
CA ALA A 30 17.32 -5.61 5.90
C ALA A 30 18.64 -4.88 5.51
N TRP A 31 19.24 -5.23 4.36
CA TRP A 31 20.45 -4.56 3.86
C TRP A 31 20.19 -3.11 3.44
N VAL A 32 18.98 -2.78 2.97
CA VAL A 32 18.62 -1.41 2.57
C VAL A 32 18.51 -0.49 3.78
N PHE A 33 17.98 -1.01 4.89
CA PHE A 33 17.97 -0.28 6.16
C PHE A 33 19.40 0.05 6.62
N THR A 34 20.30 -0.92 6.53
CA THR A 34 21.72 -0.73 6.88
C THR A 34 22.37 0.31 5.97
N ALA A 35 22.12 0.26 4.66
CA ALA A 35 22.63 1.23 3.71
C ALA A 35 22.09 2.66 3.98
N ALA A 36 20.80 2.78 4.29
CA ALA A 36 20.18 4.07 4.67
C ALA A 36 20.81 4.64 5.95
N LEU A 37 21.10 3.79 6.94
CA LEU A 37 21.78 4.21 8.16
C LEU A 37 23.19 4.74 7.89
N VAL A 38 23.95 4.06 7.02
CA VAL A 38 25.28 4.52 6.60
C VAL A 38 25.20 5.88 5.91
N VAL A 39 24.22 6.08 5.02
CA VAL A 39 24.00 7.38 4.35
C VAL A 39 23.71 8.49 5.37
N LEU A 40 22.86 8.21 6.38
CA LEU A 40 22.58 9.17 7.45
C LEU A 40 23.82 9.52 8.27
N VAL A 41 24.64 8.52 8.60
CA VAL A 41 25.90 8.71 9.34
C VAL A 41 26.87 9.56 8.52
N VAL A 42 27.06 9.25 7.25
CA VAL A 42 27.92 10.04 6.34
C VAL A 42 27.43 11.48 6.24
N TRP A 43 26.13 11.70 6.09
CA TRP A 43 25.54 13.03 6.08
C TRP A 43 25.73 13.77 7.42
N ALA A 44 25.61 13.08 8.56
CA ALA A 44 25.87 13.68 9.86
C ALA A 44 27.32 14.18 9.99
N PHE A 45 28.29 13.42 9.47
CA PHE A 45 29.70 13.80 9.48
C PHE A 45 30.05 14.94 8.52
N THR A 46 29.28 15.17 7.45
CA THR A 46 29.47 16.35 6.59
C THR A 46 28.98 17.65 7.23
N GLY A 47 28.13 17.57 8.27
CA GLY A 47 27.61 18.73 9.00
C GLY A 47 28.68 19.59 9.66
N PRO A 48 29.57 19.03 10.51
CA PRO A 48 30.67 19.77 11.12
C PRO A 48 31.63 20.44 10.11
N LEU A 49 31.89 19.78 8.97
CA LEU A 49 32.75 20.33 7.90
C LEU A 49 32.13 21.54 7.19
N LEU A 50 30.80 21.62 7.16
CA LEU A 50 30.03 22.69 6.51
C LEU A 50 29.43 23.69 7.51
N GLY A 51 29.83 23.61 8.79
CA GLY A 51 29.35 24.51 9.84
C GLY A 51 27.85 24.41 10.10
N PHE A 52 27.22 23.25 9.87
CA PHE A 52 25.77 23.04 9.98
C PHE A 52 24.92 24.05 9.20
N SER A 53 25.36 24.39 7.99
CA SER A 53 24.71 25.38 7.13
C SER A 53 23.25 25.05 6.78
N ASP A 54 22.49 26.08 6.41
CA ASP A 54 21.11 25.94 5.93
C ASP A 54 21.02 25.01 4.72
N THR A 55 22.02 25.01 3.83
CA THR A 55 22.08 24.09 2.68
C THR A 55 22.22 22.64 3.11
N TRP A 56 23.04 22.36 4.15
CA TRP A 56 23.22 21.01 4.67
C TRP A 56 21.93 20.43 5.27
N GLN A 57 21.16 21.26 6.00
CA GLN A 57 19.85 20.89 6.54
C GLN A 57 18.78 20.77 5.45
N LEU A 58 18.77 21.70 4.48
CA LEU A 58 17.80 21.72 3.38
C LEU A 58 17.89 20.43 2.56
N VAL A 59 19.09 19.97 2.25
CA VAL A 59 19.30 18.77 1.42
C VAL A 59 18.63 17.53 2.05
N ILE A 60 18.79 17.29 3.35
CA ILE A 60 18.17 16.11 3.97
C ILE A 60 16.65 16.27 4.12
N ASN A 61 16.18 17.48 4.45
CA ASN A 61 14.77 17.73 4.68
C ASN A 61 13.99 17.61 3.36
N THR A 62 14.46 18.29 2.31
CA THR A 62 13.87 18.20 0.98
C THR A 62 13.99 16.78 0.40
N GLY A 63 15.14 16.13 0.55
CA GLY A 63 15.35 14.76 0.08
C GLY A 63 14.41 13.76 0.74
N THR A 64 14.33 13.79 2.08
CA THR A 64 13.46 12.89 2.85
C THR A 64 11.99 13.13 2.55
N THR A 65 11.58 14.39 2.32
CA THR A 65 10.20 14.72 1.95
C THR A 65 9.83 14.12 0.60
N ILE A 66 10.70 14.24 -0.42
CA ILE A 66 10.49 13.63 -1.74
C ILE A 66 10.41 12.11 -1.61
N VAL A 67 11.34 11.49 -0.89
CA VAL A 67 11.35 10.03 -0.69
C VAL A 67 10.09 9.57 0.04
N THR A 68 9.68 10.26 1.10
CA THR A 68 8.45 9.96 1.84
C THR A 68 7.22 10.08 0.94
N PHE A 69 7.14 11.13 0.13
CA PHE A 69 6.04 11.30 -0.82
C PHE A 69 5.98 10.13 -1.82
N LEU A 70 7.11 9.74 -2.39
CA LEU A 70 7.19 8.56 -3.26
C LEU A 70 6.86 7.25 -2.52
N MET A 71 7.29 7.12 -1.27
CA MET A 71 7.03 5.96 -0.42
C MET A 71 5.52 5.77 -0.22
N VAL A 72 4.76 6.84 0.01
CA VAL A 72 3.30 6.79 0.13
C VAL A 72 2.67 6.17 -1.12
N PHE A 73 3.07 6.58 -2.33
CA PHE A 73 2.57 5.96 -3.57
C PHE A 73 2.95 4.50 -3.70
N ILE A 74 4.19 4.13 -3.34
CA ILE A 74 4.64 2.73 -3.41
C ILE A 74 3.87 1.86 -2.42
N ILE A 75 3.68 2.37 -1.19
CA ILE A 75 2.90 1.71 -0.14
C ILE A 75 1.46 1.55 -0.59
N GLN A 76 0.81 2.62 -1.07
CA GLN A 76 -0.56 2.56 -1.57
C GLN A 76 -0.72 1.57 -2.73
N ASN A 77 0.22 1.54 -3.68
CA ASN A 77 0.18 0.59 -4.80
C ASN A 77 0.33 -0.86 -4.32
N THR A 78 1.21 -1.10 -3.35
CA THR A 78 1.42 -2.44 -2.78
C THR A 78 0.21 -2.87 -1.95
N GLN A 79 -0.28 -1.98 -1.09
CA GLN A 79 -1.47 -2.20 -0.27
C GLN A 79 -2.71 -2.45 -1.12
N ASN A 80 -2.95 -1.68 -2.18
CA ASN A 80 -4.10 -1.88 -3.07
C ASN A 80 -4.08 -3.28 -3.72
N ARG A 81 -2.89 -3.73 -4.16
CA ARG A 81 -2.73 -5.08 -4.74
C ARG A 81 -2.94 -6.17 -3.69
N ASP A 82 -2.41 -5.98 -2.49
CA ASP A 82 -2.52 -6.95 -1.41
C ASP A 82 -3.98 -7.06 -0.91
N SER A 83 -4.71 -5.94 -0.82
CA SER A 83 -6.15 -5.93 -0.54
C SER A 83 -6.92 -6.72 -1.59
N ALA A 84 -6.72 -6.45 -2.89
CA ALA A 84 -7.40 -7.20 -3.96
C ALA A 84 -7.12 -8.71 -3.89
N ALA A 85 -5.88 -9.10 -3.56
CA ALA A 85 -5.53 -10.51 -3.38
C ALA A 85 -6.19 -11.14 -2.13
N LEU A 86 -6.42 -10.37 -1.07
CA LEU A 86 -7.18 -10.81 0.10
C LEU A 86 -8.65 -11.05 -0.23
N HIS A 87 -9.31 -10.11 -0.93
CA HIS A 87 -10.70 -10.27 -1.40
C HIS A 87 -10.88 -11.55 -2.21
N LEU A 88 -10.03 -11.77 -3.22
CA LEU A 88 -10.07 -12.99 -4.04
C LEU A 88 -9.90 -14.29 -3.24
N LYS A 89 -9.09 -14.27 -2.18
CA LYS A 89 -8.91 -15.44 -1.30
C LYS A 89 -10.13 -15.66 -0.43
N LEU A 90 -10.72 -14.60 0.11
CA LEU A 90 -11.94 -14.65 0.90
C LEU A 90 -13.09 -15.21 0.06
N ASP A 91 -13.26 -14.72 -1.17
CA ASP A 91 -14.28 -15.20 -2.10
C ASP A 91 -14.15 -16.69 -2.39
N ALA A 92 -12.92 -17.17 -2.61
CA ALA A 92 -12.66 -18.59 -2.81
C ALA A 92 -13.08 -19.44 -1.59
N VAL A 93 -12.78 -18.96 -0.38
CA VAL A 93 -13.17 -19.64 0.87
C VAL A 93 -14.68 -19.60 1.08
N MET A 94 -15.33 -18.44 0.90
CA MET A 94 -16.79 -18.29 1.04
C MET A 94 -17.53 -19.21 0.07
N ARG A 95 -17.01 -19.33 -1.17
CA ARG A 95 -17.57 -20.23 -2.19
C ARG A 95 -17.44 -21.70 -1.81
N GLU A 96 -16.29 -22.13 -1.29
CA GLU A 96 -16.07 -23.51 -0.84
C GLU A 96 -16.99 -23.85 0.34
N LEU A 97 -17.17 -22.91 1.27
CA LEU A 97 -18.07 -23.05 2.43
C LEU A 97 -19.55 -22.85 2.09
N ARG A 98 -19.89 -22.57 0.82
CA ARG A 98 -21.27 -22.27 0.35
C ARG A 98 -21.96 -21.19 1.17
N ILE A 99 -21.22 -20.17 1.62
CA ILE A 99 -21.80 -19.02 2.30
C ILE A 99 -22.62 -18.24 1.27
N THR A 100 -23.95 -18.21 1.44
CA THR A 100 -24.88 -17.54 0.52
C THR A 100 -25.36 -16.18 1.00
N ASN A 101 -24.76 -15.65 2.08
CA ASN A 101 -25.15 -14.35 2.61
C ASN A 101 -24.62 -13.25 1.69
N ALA A 102 -25.49 -12.71 0.82
CA ALA A 102 -25.17 -11.66 -0.14
C ALA A 102 -24.49 -10.44 0.54
N LYS A 103 -24.86 -10.13 1.79
CA LYS A 103 -24.28 -9.00 2.53
C LYS A 103 -22.82 -9.19 2.92
N LEU A 104 -22.37 -10.44 3.10
CA LEU A 104 -20.95 -10.74 3.32
C LEU A 104 -20.13 -10.57 2.04
N TYR A 105 -20.76 -10.73 0.87
CA TYR A 105 -20.12 -10.56 -0.43
C TYR A 105 -20.02 -9.07 -0.80
N GLU A 106 -20.99 -8.24 -0.40
CA GLU A 106 -21.05 -6.81 -0.72
C GLU A 106 -20.29 -5.92 0.27
N ALA A 107 -19.87 -6.46 1.43
CA ALA A 107 -19.21 -5.70 2.49
C ALA A 107 -17.90 -4.98 2.06
N GLU A 108 -17.29 -5.35 0.93
CA GLU A 108 -16.11 -4.68 0.39
C GLU A 108 -16.39 -3.33 -0.29
N ASP A 109 -17.63 -3.13 -0.76
CA ASP A 109 -18.07 -1.91 -1.44
C ASP A 109 -18.88 -0.98 -0.52
N GLU A 110 -19.14 -1.41 0.72
CA GLU A 110 -19.93 -0.66 1.70
C GLU A 110 -19.12 0.42 2.43
N GLY A 111 -19.80 1.52 2.78
CA GLY A 111 -19.20 2.58 3.58
C GLY A 111 -18.97 2.18 5.04
N GLU A 112 -18.03 2.83 5.71
CA GLU A 112 -17.65 2.51 7.11
C GLU A 112 -18.83 2.52 8.10
N LYS A 113 -19.80 3.42 7.91
CA LYS A 113 -21.02 3.48 8.73
C LYS A 113 -21.95 2.27 8.50
N GLU A 114 -22.07 1.83 7.25
CA GLU A 114 -22.93 0.70 6.89
C GLU A 114 -22.32 -0.60 7.46
N LEU A 115 -20.99 -0.72 7.42
CA LEU A 115 -20.24 -1.82 8.04
C LEU A 115 -20.42 -1.88 9.57
N GLU A 116 -20.33 -0.74 10.27
CA GLU A 116 -20.58 -0.69 11.72
C GLU A 116 -22.01 -1.11 12.07
N GLU A 117 -23.00 -0.61 11.34
CA GLU A 117 -24.40 -1.01 11.54
C GLU A 117 -24.62 -2.50 11.27
N GLN A 118 -23.95 -3.06 10.26
CA GLN A 118 -24.00 -4.49 9.98
C GLN A 118 -23.38 -5.32 11.11
N ARG A 119 -22.21 -4.91 11.60
CA ARG A 119 -21.52 -5.59 12.71
C ARG A 119 -22.41 -5.66 13.93
N HIS A 120 -23.06 -4.54 14.28
CA HIS A 120 -23.99 -4.48 15.42
C HIS A 120 -25.17 -5.44 15.25
N ARG A 121 -25.78 -5.49 14.05
CA ARG A 121 -26.89 -6.41 13.76
C ARG A 121 -26.48 -7.88 13.80
N MET A 122 -25.26 -8.22 13.38
CA MET A 122 -24.76 -9.60 13.48
C MET A 122 -24.49 -10.01 14.93
N GLU A 123 -23.95 -9.09 15.74
CA GLU A 123 -23.73 -9.32 17.18
C GLU A 123 -25.07 -9.54 17.91
N GLU A 124 -26.08 -8.70 17.65
CA GLU A 124 -27.43 -8.88 18.20
C GLU A 124 -28.07 -10.21 17.80
N GLN A 125 -27.90 -10.65 16.54
CA GLN A 125 -28.43 -11.92 16.06
C GLN A 125 -27.69 -13.14 16.64
N ALA A 126 -26.38 -13.01 16.87
CA ALA A 126 -25.59 -14.05 17.51
C ALA A 126 -25.95 -14.21 19.00
N GLU A 127 -26.23 -13.10 19.69
CA GLU A 127 -26.70 -13.10 21.08
C GLU A 127 -28.14 -13.66 21.19
N ALA A 128 -29.04 -13.28 20.28
CA ALA A 128 -30.42 -13.75 20.28
C ALA A 128 -30.59 -15.23 19.85
N GLY A 129 -29.63 -15.81 19.13
CA GLY A 129 -29.63 -17.22 18.72
C GLY A 129 -28.88 -18.17 19.67
N ALA A 130 -28.31 -17.65 20.76
CA ALA A 130 -27.58 -18.42 21.77
C ALA A 130 -28.44 -18.79 23.01
N ASP A 131 -29.69 -18.33 23.06
CA ASP A 131 -30.77 -18.74 23.98
C ASP A 131 -31.68 -19.83 23.33
#